data_AF-A0AAU9UPK2-F1
#
_entry.id   AF-A0AAU9UPK2-F1
#
_cell.length_a   1.000
_cell.length_b   1.000
_cell.length_c   1.000
_cell.angle_alpha   90.00
_cell.angle_beta   90.00
_cell.angle_gamma   90.00
#
_symmetry.space_group_name_H-M   'P 1'
#
loop_
_entity.id
_entity.type
_entity.pdbx_description
1 polymer ?
#
loop_
_entity_poly.entity_id
_entity_poly.type
_entity_poly.pdbx_seq_one_letter_code
_entity_poly.pdbx_strand_id
1 'polypeptide(L)'
;MKFCKIPYIVLEFKPKSVEIRTGDGQVLSEGAVFGPLLERAKVNITCLVVGGKPQPKVTWYFNGKEKIDGKYDISFKISASMNDG
;
A
#
# COMPACT_ATOMS: atom_id res chain seq x y z
N MET A 1 44.29 4.76 -2.97
CA MET A 1 43.38 3.77 -2.34
C MET A 1 42.10 3.69 -3.16
N LYS A 2 41.83 2.56 -3.81
CA LYS A 2 40.56 2.34 -4.53
C LYS A 2 39.60 1.66 -3.55
N PHE A 3 38.58 2.37 -3.10
CA PHE A 3 37.46 1.75 -2.39
C PHE A 3 36.64 0.96 -3.42
N CYS A 4 36.77 -0.37 -3.41
CA CYS A 4 35.83 -1.24 -4.11
C CYS A 4 34.51 -1.16 -3.34
N LYS A 5 33.58 -0.33 -3.79
CA LYS A 5 32.19 -0.42 -3.33
C LYS A 5 31.68 -1.79 -3.79
N ILE A 6 31.69 -2.75 -2.88
CA ILE A 6 31.10 -4.06 -3.11
C ILE A 6 29.62 -3.82 -3.42
N PRO A 7 29.09 -4.27 -4.57
CA PRO A 7 27.66 -4.13 -4.84
C PRO A 7 26.91 -5.05 -3.88
N TYR A 8 26.20 -4.47 -2.92
CA TYR A 8 25.28 -5.23 -2.09
C TYR A 8 24.12 -5.72 -2.97
N ILE A 9 23.72 -6.99 -2.79
CA ILE A 9 22.60 -7.59 -3.50
C ILE A 9 21.32 -7.12 -2.81
N VAL A 10 20.42 -6.47 -3.55
CA VAL A 10 19.08 -6.12 -3.06
C VAL A 10 18.13 -7.28 -3.38
N LEU A 11 17.67 -7.98 -2.34
CA LEU A 11 16.68 -9.03 -2.50
C LEU A 11 15.29 -8.40 -2.57
N GLU A 12 14.66 -8.47 -3.75
CA GLU A 12 13.33 -7.96 -3.96
C GLU A 12 12.26 -9.02 -3.61
N PHE A 13 11.37 -8.67 -2.69
CA PHE A 13 10.23 -9.46 -2.28
C PHE A 13 8.96 -8.75 -2.71
N LYS A 14 8.05 -9.47 -3.38
CA LYS A 14 6.72 -8.96 -3.68
C LYS A 14 5.90 -8.78 -2.38
N PRO A 15 4.92 -7.87 -2.37
CA PRO A 15 3.97 -7.79 -1.27
C PRO A 15 3.31 -9.14 -1.01
N LYS A 16 3.10 -9.47 0.26
CA LYS A 16 2.43 -10.70 0.69
C LYS A 16 0.92 -10.61 0.49
N SER A 17 0.34 -9.42 0.67
CA SER A 17 -1.09 -9.18 0.49
C SER A 17 -1.38 -7.72 0.16
N VAL A 18 -2.48 -7.48 -0.55
CA VAL A 18 -3.04 -6.16 -0.86
C VAL A 18 -4.53 -6.18 -0.58
N GLU A 19 -5.02 -5.23 0.20
CA GLU A 19 -6.43 -5.09 0.54
C GLU A 19 -6.87 -3.63 0.39
N ILE A 20 -8.05 -3.43 -0.19
CA ILE A 20 -8.67 -2.09 -0.28
C ILE A 20 -9.72 -1.99 0.81
N ARG A 21 -9.64 -0.94 1.63
CA ARG A 21 -10.58 -0.64 2.71
C ARG A 21 -11.23 0.71 2.52
N THR A 22 -12.52 0.81 2.80
CA THR A 22 -13.26 2.07 2.83
C THR A 22 -13.14 2.72 4.22
N GLY A 23 -13.53 4.00 4.32
CA GLY A 23 -13.52 4.74 5.58
C GLY A 23 -14.43 4.15 6.68
N ASP A 24 -15.47 3.42 6.29
CA ASP A 24 -16.37 2.67 7.18
C ASP A 24 -15.82 1.27 7.55
N GLY A 25 -14.64 0.90 7.05
CA GLY A 25 -13.95 -0.34 7.39
C GLY A 25 -14.31 -1.54 6.51
N GLN A 26 -15.17 -1.36 5.51
CA GLN A 26 -15.52 -2.40 4.55
C GLN A 26 -14.30 -2.72 3.66
N VAL A 27 -14.04 -4.02 3.47
CA VAL A 27 -13.02 -4.50 2.52
C VAL A 27 -13.67 -4.67 1.16
N LEU A 28 -13.08 -4.05 0.14
CA LEU A 28 -13.55 -4.16 -1.24
C LEU A 28 -12.81 -5.30 -1.96
N SER A 29 -13.59 -6.13 -2.64
CA SER A 29 -13.05 -7.17 -3.53
C SER A 29 -12.65 -6.59 -4.88
N GLU A 30 -11.84 -7.33 -5.64
CA GLU A 30 -11.49 -6.96 -7.00
C GLU A 30 -12.75 -6.76 -7.86
N GLY A 31 -12.81 -5.65 -8.59
CA GLY A 31 -13.98 -5.29 -9.41
C GLY A 31 -15.20 -4.78 -8.64
N ALA A 32 -15.10 -4.62 -7.31
CA ALA A 32 -16.21 -4.08 -6.52
C ALA A 32 -16.53 -2.62 -6.90
N VAL A 33 -17.83 -2.32 -7.01
CA VAL A 33 -18.34 -0.97 -7.26
C VAL A 33 -18.57 -0.26 -5.93
N PHE A 34 -17.91 0.87 -5.72
CA PHE A 34 -18.08 1.69 -4.52
C PHE A 34 -19.09 2.83 -4.75
N GLY A 35 -20.34 2.56 -4.37
CA GLY A 35 -21.43 3.52 -4.27
C GLY A 35 -22.06 3.98 -5.60
N PRO A 36 -23.16 4.75 -5.48
CA PRO A 36 -23.32 6.06 -6.10
C PRO A 36 -22.81 7.15 -5.14
N LEU A 37 -21.91 8.02 -5.61
CA LEU A 37 -21.34 9.11 -4.81
C LEU A 37 -22.08 10.42 -5.09
N LEU A 38 -22.47 11.13 -4.03
CA LEU A 38 -23.04 12.47 -4.16
C LEU A 38 -21.95 13.48 -4.55
N GLU A 39 -22.35 14.53 -5.27
CA GLU A 39 -21.43 15.63 -5.56
C GLU A 39 -20.88 16.23 -4.25
N ARG A 40 -19.56 16.45 -4.23
CA ARG A 40 -18.80 16.90 -3.04
C ARG A 40 -18.73 15.88 -1.89
N ALA A 41 -19.18 14.64 -2.08
CA ALA A 41 -18.94 13.58 -1.10
C ALA A 41 -17.42 13.37 -0.92
N LYS A 42 -17.00 13.26 0.33
CA LYS A 42 -15.62 12.90 0.67
C LYS A 42 -15.52 11.39 0.76
N VAL A 43 -14.63 10.80 -0.02
CA VAL A 43 -14.37 9.37 0.01
C VAL A 43 -13.03 9.12 0.69
N ASN A 44 -13.02 8.21 1.65
CA ASN A 44 -11.80 7.71 2.26
C ASN A 44 -11.60 6.27 1.82
N ILE A 45 -10.51 6.01 1.10
CA ILE A 45 -10.11 4.67 0.69
C ILE A 45 -8.66 4.48 1.12
N THR A 46 -8.42 3.37 1.80
CA THR A 46 -7.10 2.95 2.25
C THR A 46 -6.68 1.73 1.46
N CYS A 47 -5.51 1.77 0.83
CA CYS A 47 -4.86 0.60 0.28
C CYS A 47 -3.86 0.08 1.31
N LEU A 48 -4.14 -1.10 1.86
CA LEU A 48 -3.28 -1.78 2.81
C LEU A 48 -2.41 -2.78 2.04
N VAL A 49 -1.10 -2.55 2.04
CA VAL A 49 -0.12 -3.45 1.44
C VAL A 49 0.74 -4.05 2.55
N VAL A 50 0.75 -5.38 2.65
CA VAL A 50 1.49 -6.10 3.70
C VAL A 50 2.73 -6.75 3.11
N GLY A 51 3.89 -6.43 3.67
CA GLY A 51 5.18 -6.96 3.24
C GLY A 51 5.74 -6.28 1.98
N GLY A 52 6.75 -6.91 1.40
CA GLY A 52 7.50 -6.37 0.26
C GLY A 52 8.79 -5.68 0.69
N LYS A 53 9.86 -5.91 -0.08
CA LYS A 53 11.16 -5.24 0.07
C LYS A 53 11.76 -5.04 -1.33
N PRO A 54 12.29 -3.87 -1.68
CA PRO A 54 12.11 -2.59 -1.00
C PRO A 54 10.61 -2.23 -0.92
N GLN A 55 10.29 -1.17 -0.17
CA GLN A 55 8.88 -0.82 0.07
C GLN A 55 8.12 -0.61 -1.25
N PRO A 56 6.90 -1.17 -1.38
CA PRO A 56 6.14 -1.06 -2.60
C PRO A 56 5.56 0.35 -2.78
N LYS A 57 5.52 0.82 -4.03
CA LYS A 57 4.82 2.06 -4.41
C LYS A 57 3.35 1.74 -4.66
N VAL A 58 2.45 2.50 -4.03
CA VAL A 58 1.01 2.46 -4.30
C VAL A 58 0.65 3.60 -5.25
N THR A 59 -0.10 3.27 -6.31
CA THR A 59 -0.56 4.24 -7.32
C THR A 59 -2.07 4.16 -7.45
N TRP A 60 -2.75 5.31 -7.39
CA TRP A 60 -4.18 5.41 -7.60
C TRP A 60 -4.49 5.86 -9.02
N TYR A 61 -5.51 5.28 -9.64
CA TYR A 61 -6.00 5.68 -10.96
C TYR A 61 -7.42 6.22 -10.84
N PHE A 62 -7.69 7.36 -11.48
CA PHE A 62 -9.02 7.95 -11.56
C PHE A 62 -9.29 8.39 -12.99
N ASN A 63 -10.40 7.90 -13.57
CA ASN A 63 -10.77 8.16 -14.96
C ASN A 63 -9.63 7.89 -15.96
N GLY A 64 -8.93 6.76 -15.78
CA GLY A 64 -7.80 6.34 -16.62
C GLY A 64 -6.50 7.12 -16.43
N LYS A 65 -6.43 8.07 -15.49
CA LYS A 65 -5.23 8.87 -15.20
C LYS A 65 -4.67 8.56 -13.82
N GLU A 66 -3.35 8.50 -13.71
CA GLU A 66 -2.65 8.39 -12.42
C GLU A 66 -2.95 9.62 -11.56
N LYS A 67 -3.45 9.40 -10.35
CA LYS A 67 -3.76 10.42 -9.35
C LYS A 67 -2.55 10.53 -8.41
N ILE A 68 -1.81 11.62 -8.55
CA ILE A 68 -0.55 11.86 -7.83
C ILE A 68 -0.78 12.61 -6.50
N ASP A 69 -1.95 13.19 -6.32
CA ASP A 69 -2.30 14.11 -5.22
C ASP A 69 -2.89 13.40 -3.98
N GLY A 70 -2.49 12.15 -3.73
CA GLY A 70 -2.93 11.39 -2.56
C GLY A 70 -1.89 11.47 -1.44
N LYS A 71 -2.30 11.84 -0.23
CA LYS A 71 -1.47 11.64 0.96
C LYS A 71 -1.42 10.13 1.26
N TYR A 72 -0.29 9.50 1.00
CA TYR A 72 -0.04 8.10 1.35
C TYR A 72 0.52 8.03 2.76
N ASP A 73 -0.18 7.33 3.66
CA ASP A 73 0.37 6.96 4.96
C ASP A 73 0.85 5.51 4.88
N ILE A 74 2.17 5.33 4.75
CA ILE A 74 2.79 4.01 4.80
C ILE A 74 3.07 3.71 6.28
N SER A 75 2.05 3.22 6.97
CA SER A 75 2.17 2.80 8.37
C SER A 75 2.88 1.44 8.48
N PHE A 76 4.15 1.44 8.90
CA PHE A 76 4.88 0.22 9.26
C PHE A 76 4.42 -0.29 10.62
N LYS A 77 3.50 -1.26 10.64
CA LYS A 77 3.26 -2.04 11.87
C LYS A 77 4.24 -3.22 11.91
N ILE A 78 5.35 -3.05 12.63
CA ILE A 78 6.21 -4.17 13.02
C ILE A 78 5.55 -4.83 14.24
N SER A 79 4.68 -5.80 14.03
CA SER A 79 4.24 -6.69 15.11
C SER A 79 5.19 -7.88 15.19
N ALA A 80 6.24 -7.75 15.99
CA ALA A 80 7.01 -8.89 16.47
C ALA A 80 6.27 -9.47 17.69
N SER A 81 5.64 -10.64 17.53
CA SER A 81 5.19 -11.45 18.67
C SER A 81 6.21 -12.59 18.81
N MET A 82 7.25 -12.37 19.60
CA MET A 82 8.04 -13.47 20.15
C MET A 82 7.22 -14.04 21.30
N ASN A 83 6.59 -15.19 21.05
CA ASN A 83 6.10 -16.02 22.14
C ASN A 83 7.33 -16.73 22.71
N ASP A 84 7.87 -16.18 23.81
CA ASP A 84 8.79 -16.90 24.68
C ASP A 84 7.92 -17.61 25.73
N GLY A 85 7.91 -18.95 25.67
CA GLY A 85 7.08 -19.83 26.49
C GLY A 85 7.05 -21.24 25.93
#